data_AF-B8L791-F1
#
_entry.id   AF-B8L791-F1
#
_cell.length_a   1.000
_cell.length_b   1.000
_cell.length_c   1.000
_cell.angle_alpha   90.00
_cell.angle_beta   90.00
_cell.angle_gamma   90.00
#
_symmetry.space_group_name_H-M   'P 1'
#
loop_
_entity.id
_entity.type
_entity.pdbx_description
1 polymer ?
#
loop_
_entity_poly.entity_id
_entity_poly.type
_entity_poly.pdbx_seq_one_letter_code
_entity_poly.pdbx_strand_id
1 'polypeptide(L)' 'MKSIEHRDFTLSPEDNERLANLCGPFDGHLRQIELKLGVEIANRGFVFRSTTGRCQPARPLPVGANLGWHA' A
#
# COMPACT_ATOMS: atom_id res chain seq x y z
N MET A 1 20.86 11.51 4.85
CA MET A 1 19.55 11.12 5.42
C MET A 1 18.61 10.73 4.28
N LYS A 2 17.85 9.63 4.39
CA LYS A 2 16.71 9.37 3.50
C LYS A 2 15.50 10.14 4.05
N SER A 3 14.96 11.07 3.28
CA SER A 3 13.70 11.75 3.61
C SER A 3 12.53 10.78 3.50
N ILE A 4 11.51 10.94 4.36
CA ILE A 4 10.27 10.19 4.24
C ILE A 4 9.39 10.92 3.23
N GLU A 5 9.04 10.26 2.14
CA GLU A 5 8.18 10.82 1.08
C GLU A 5 6.88 10.01 0.99
N HIS A 6 5.77 10.72 0.89
CA HIS A 6 4.44 10.13 0.69
C HIS A 6 3.92 10.48 -0.71
N ARG A 7 3.37 9.49 -1.41
CA ARG A 7 2.74 9.68 -2.71
C ARG A 7 1.38 9.00 -2.74
N ASP A 8 0.36 9.80 -3.02
CA ASP A 8 -1.03 9.34 -3.15
C ASP A 8 -1.39 9.22 -4.63
N PHE A 9 -2.10 8.15 -4.99
CA PHE A 9 -2.59 7.94 -6.35
C PHE A 9 -3.86 7.07 -6.35
N THR A 10 -4.61 7.13 -7.45
CA THR A 10 -5.84 6.39 -7.63
C THR A 10 -5.69 5.36 -8.74
N LEU A 11 -6.15 4.13 -8.51
CA LEU A 11 -6.27 3.11 -9.54
C LEU A 11 -7.47 3.45 -10.43
N SER A 12 -7.18 4.02 -11.59
CA SER A 12 -8.19 4.34 -12.61
C SER A 12 -8.05 3.42 -13.83
N PRO A 13 -9.15 2.99 -14.47
CA PRO A 13 -10.55 3.14 -14.02
C PRO A 13 -10.86 2.34 -12.73
N GLU A 14 -11.93 2.76 -12.04
CA GLU A 14 -12.48 2.08 -10.86
C GLU A 14 -13.12 0.73 -11.25
N ASP A 15 -12.30 -0.31 -11.26
CA ASP A 15 -12.67 -1.67 -11.65
C ASP A 15 -12.23 -2.67 -10.56
N ASN A 16 -13.21 -3.38 -10.00
CA ASN A 16 -12.99 -4.33 -8.90
C ASN A 16 -12.10 -5.51 -9.28
N GLU A 17 -12.13 -5.98 -10.53
CA GLU A 17 -11.23 -7.05 -10.97
C GLU A 17 -9.78 -6.56 -11.01
N ARG A 18 -9.56 -5.33 -11.49
CA ARG A 18 -8.22 -4.71 -11.50
C ARG A 18 -7.72 -4.46 -10.09
N LEU A 19 -8.60 -4.01 -9.19
CA LEU A 19 -8.27 -3.85 -7.78
C LEU A 19 -7.87 -5.19 -7.15
N ALA A 20 -8.66 -6.25 -7.35
CA ALA A 20 -8.35 -7.58 -6.85
C ALA A 20 -7.04 -8.14 -7.42
N ASN A 21 -6.80 -7.94 -8.72
CA ASN A 21 -5.55 -8.35 -9.38
C ASN A 21 -4.33 -7.58 -8.84
N LEU A 22 -4.47 -6.29 -8.54
CA LEU A 22 -3.40 -5.47 -7.98
C LEU A 22 -3.09 -5.85 -6.53
N CYS A 23 -4.11 -6.03 -5.69
CA CYS A 23 -3.92 -6.38 -4.28
C CYS A 23 -3.45 -7.84 -4.12
N GLY A 24 -4.02 -8.74 -4.91
CA GLY A 24 -3.87 -10.18 -4.73
C GLY A 24 -4.56 -10.70 -3.46
N PRO A 25 -4.51 -12.02 -3.22
CA PRO A 25 -5.08 -12.61 -2.00
C PRO A 25 -4.41 -12.03 -0.74
N PHE A 26 -5.21 -11.50 0.19
CA PHE A 26 -4.74 -10.89 1.44
C PHE A 26 -3.63 -9.84 1.26
N ASP A 27 -3.72 -9.02 0.20
CA ASP A 27 -2.72 -7.99 -0.17
C ASP A 27 -1.31 -8.55 -0.49
N GLY A 28 -1.22 -9.85 -0.82
CA GLY A 28 0.04 -10.54 -1.06
C GLY A 28 0.87 -9.92 -2.20
N HIS A 29 0.23 -9.37 -3.24
CA HIS A 29 0.95 -8.70 -4.32
C HIS A 29 1.54 -7.36 -3.86
N LEU A 30 0.81 -6.59 -3.06
CA LEU A 30 1.32 -5.34 -2.49
C LEU A 30 2.54 -5.60 -1.61
N ARG A 31 2.47 -6.63 -0.75
CA ARG A 31 3.59 -7.03 0.11
C ARG A 31 4.85 -7.40 -0.68
N GLN A 32 4.71 -8.05 -1.84
CA GLN A 32 5.85 -8.33 -2.71
C GLN A 32 6.49 -7.06 -3.26
N ILE A 33 5.68 -6.06 -3.61
CA ILE A 33 6.15 -4.75 -4.10
C ILE A 33 6.88 -4.00 -2.98
N GLU A 34 6.30 -3.96 -1.79
CA GLU A 34 6.90 -3.36 -0.59
C GLU A 34 8.29 -3.94 -0.30
N LEU A 35 8.41 -5.27 -0.29
CA LEU A 35 9.68 -5.96 -0.04
C LEU A 35 10.73 -5.68 -1.12
N LYS A 36 10.34 -5.66 -2.40
CA LYS A 36 11.27 -5.44 -3.51
C LYS A 36 11.76 -4.00 -3.60
N LEU A 37 10.89 -3.03 -3.31
CA LEU A 37 11.19 -1.62 -3.46
C LEU A 37 11.59 -0.94 -2.14
N GLY A 38 11.38 -1.59 -0.99
CA GLY A 38 11.62 -1.02 0.33
C GLY A 38 10.68 0.15 0.63
N VAL A 39 9.40 -0.02 0.29
CA VAL A 39 8.33 0.97 0.48
C VAL A 39 7.19 0.37 1.31
N GLU A 40 6.33 1.22 1.87
CA GLU A 40 5.06 0.81 2.50
C GLU A 40 3.90 1.27 1.61
N ILE A 41 2.89 0.42 1.40
CA ILE A 41 1.71 0.71 0.59
C ILE A 41 0.45 0.53 1.44
N ALA A 42 -0.31 1.60 1.62
CA ALA A 42 -1.67 1.54 2.16
C ALA A 42 -2.68 1.61 1.02
N ASN A 43 -3.73 0.79 1.08
CA ASN A 43 -4.85 0.80 0.13
C ASN A 43 -6.18 1.12 0.84
N ARG A 44 -7.06 1.83 0.15
CA ARG A 44 -8.45 2.06 0.56
C ARG A 44 -9.33 2.13 -0.68
N GLY A 45 -9.88 0.98 -1.08
CA GLY A 45 -10.55 0.85 -2.37
C GLY A 45 -9.57 1.17 -3.50
N PHE A 46 -9.91 2.13 -4.35
CA PHE A 46 -9.08 2.57 -5.48
C PHE A 46 -8.00 3.58 -5.11
N VAL A 47 -7.92 4.05 -3.86
CA VAL A 47 -6.93 5.05 -3.44
C VAL A 47 -5.76 4.36 -2.73
N PHE A 48 -4.54 4.74 -3.11
CA PHE A 48 -3.29 4.16 -2.61
C PHE A 48 -2.35 5.25 -2.11
N ARG A 49 -1.60 4.95 -1.06
CA ARG A 49 -0.50 5.76 -0.55
C ARG A 49 0.75 4.93 -0.45
N SER A 50 1.78 5.34 -1.18
CA SER A 50 3.13 4.78 -1.02
C SER A 50 3.96 5.68 -0.12
N THR A 51 4.63 5.10 0.87
CA THR A 51 5.61 5.79 1.71
C THR A 51 7.00 5.21 1.46
N THR A 52 7.95 6.06 1.10
CA THR A 52 9.35 5.67 0.91
C THR A 52 10.22 6.21 2.06
N GLY A 53 11.39 5.62 2.28
CA GLY A 53 12.35 6.09 3.29
C GLY A 53 12.17 5.50 4.68
N ARG A 54 11.03 4.87 4.98
CA ARG A 54 10.86 3.99 6.15
C ARG A 54 11.36 2.58 5.82
N CYS A 55 12.66 2.35 6.02
CA CYS A 55 13.23 1.00 5.97
C CYS A 55 12.95 0.24 7.27
N GLN A 56 11.67 0.01 7.60
CA GLN A 56 11.30 -0.95 8.65
C GLN A 56 11.00 -2.29 7.97
N PRO A 57 11.51 -3.43 8.49
CA PRO A 57 11.13 -4.74 7.97
C PRO A 57 9.61 -4.90 8.13
N ALA A 58 8.93 -5.24 7.02
CA ALA A 58 7.47 -5.31 6.85
C ALA A 58 6.76 -5.63 8.17
N ARG A 59 6.28 -4.57 8.85
CA ARG A 59 5.46 -4.72 10.05
C ARG A 59 4.20 -5.45 9.58
N PRO A 60 3.84 -6.61 10.17
CA PRO A 60 2.55 -7.20 9.86
C PRO A 60 1.49 -6.21 10.33
N LEU A 61 0.86 -5.50 9.38
CA LEU A 61 -0.36 -4.78 9.67
C LEU A 61 -1.39 -5.83 10.09
N PRO A 62 -2.16 -5.60 11.17
CA PRO A 62 -3.25 -6.49 11.50
C PRO A 62 -4.18 -6.57 10.28
N VAL A 63 -4.45 -7.78 9.81
CA VAL A 63 -5.48 -8.05 8.80
C VAL A 63 -6.76 -7.36 9.27
N GLY A 64 -7.20 -6.34 8.53
CA GLY A 64 -8.33 -5.50 8.89
C GLY A 64 -8.01 -4.14 9.51
N ALA A 65 -6.81 -3.57 9.30
CA ALA A 65 -6.51 -2.18 9.66
C ALA A 65 -7.27 -1.20 8.73
N ASN A 66 -8.58 -1.09 8.93
CA ASN A 66 -9.39 0.06 8.54
C ASN A 66 -9.03 1.24 9.45
N LEU A 67 -7.75 1.63 9.42
CA LEU A 67 -7.28 2.83 10.10
C LEU A 67 -7.59 3.97 9.14
N GLY A 68 -8.71 4.64 9.45
CA GLY A 68 -9.06 5.93 8.90
C GLY A 68 -7.80 6.76 8.74
N TRP A 69 -7.55 7.15 7.50
CA TRP A 69 -6.42 7.97 7.12
C TRP A 69 -6.53 9.22 7.98
N HIS A 70 -5.69 9.29 9.02
CA HIS A 70 -5.77 10.34 10.02
C HIS A 70 -5.62 11.67 9.28
N ALA A 71 -6.68 12.48 9.39
CA ALA A 71 -6.57 13.92 9.33
C ALA A 71 -5.53 14.38 10.38
#